data_AF-A0A1T2LA36-F1
#
_entry.id   AF-A0A1T2LA36-F1
#
_cell.length_a   1.000
_cell.length_b   1.000
_cell.length_c   1.000
_cell.angle_alpha   90.00
_cell.angle_beta   90.00
_cell.angle_gamma   90.00
#
_symmetry.space_group_name_H-M   'P 1'
#
loop_
_entity.id
_entity.type
_entity.pdbx_description
1 polymer ?
#
loop_
_entity_poly.entity_id
_entity_poly.type
_entity_poly.pdbx_seq_one_letter_code
_entity_poly.pdbx_strand_id
1 'polypeptide(L)' 'TKQEAKQSLFEYIEVFYNRRRRHSYLGYVSPAGYEAKCAS' A
#
# COMPACT_ATOMS: atom_id res chain seq x y z
N THR A 1 10.93 0.48 20.94
CA THR A 1 10.52 -0.90 21.32
C THR A 1 10.15 -1.69 20.08
N LYS A 2 10.01 -3.03 20.16
CA LYS A 2 9.62 -3.87 19.00
C LYS A 2 8.23 -3.49 18.44
N GLN A 3 7.33 -2.99 19.29
CA GLN A 3 5.99 -2.56 18.89
C GLN A 3 6.03 -1.29 18.05
N GLU A 4 6.81 -0.28 18.45
CA GLU A 4 6.97 0.95 17.68
C GLU A 4 7.53 0.67 16.29
N ALA A 5 8.55 -0.18 16.18
CA ALA A 5 9.10 -0.56 14.88
C ALA A 5 8.06 -1.23 13.96
N LYS A 6 7.20 -2.09 14.49
CA LYS A 6 6.10 -2.70 13.73
C LYS A 6 5.10 -1.65 13.27
N GLN A 7 4.76 -0.69 14.12
CA GLN A 7 3.84 0.40 13.79
C GLN A 7 4.40 1.26 12.66
N SER A 8 5.67 1.66 12.75
CA SER A 8 6.34 2.45 11.71
C SER A 8 6.42 1.69 10.37
N LEU A 9 6.68 0.39 10.40
CA LEU A 9 6.68 -0.44 9.19
C LEU A 9 5.29 -0.54 8.56
N PHE A 10 4.25 -0.75 9.40
CA PHE A 10 2.88 -0.80 8.92
C PHE A 10 2.47 0.51 8.24
N GLU A 11 2.74 1.64 8.88
CA GLU A 11 2.45 2.96 8.33
C GLU A 11 3.21 3.21 7.02
N TYR A 12 4.49 2.85 6.96
CA TYR A 12 5.26 2.96 5.74
C TYR A 12 4.70 2.10 4.60
N ILE A 13 4.36 0.84 4.86
CA ILE A 13 3.88 -0.09 3.83
C ILE A 13 2.49 0.34 3.32
N GLU A 14 1.54 0.55 4.23
CA GLU A 14 0.13 0.76 3.88
C GLU A 14 -0.17 2.20 3.44
N VAL A 15 0.37 3.19 4.15
CA VAL A 15 0.02 4.60 3.92
C VAL A 15 0.92 5.22 2.87
N PHE A 16 2.20 4.85 2.83
CA PHE A 16 3.16 5.47 1.92
C PHE A 16 3.45 4.60 0.68
N TYR A 17 3.91 3.37 0.88
CA TYR A 17 4.46 2.53 -0.19
C TYR A 17 3.36 2.00 -1.12
N ASN A 18 2.33 1.34 -0.59
CA ASN A 18 1.24 0.75 -1.37
C ASN A 18 0.40 1.80 -2.11
N ARG A 19 0.36 3.05 -1.63
CA ARG A 19 -0.31 4.14 -2.35
C ARG A 19 0.50 4.70 -3.51
N ARG A 20 1.84 4.73 -3.40
CA ARG A 20 2.74 5.32 -4.41
C ARG A 20 3.26 4.33 -5.43
N ARG A 21 3.48 3.06 -5.05
CA ARG A 21 4.00 2.03 -5.95
C ARG A 21 2.96 1.72 -7.02
N ARG A 22 3.34 1.87 -8.28
CA ARG A 22 2.55 1.40 -9.43
C ARG A 22 3.07 0.04 -9.87
N HIS A 23 2.16 -0.85 -10.24
CA HIS A 23 2.51 -2.19 -10.67
C HIS A 23 2.09 -2.38 -12.13
N SER A 24 3.03 -2.76 -13.00
CA SER A 24 2.79 -2.92 -14.45
C SER A 24 1.73 -3.99 -14.74
N TYR A 25 1.72 -5.09 -14.00
CA TYR A 25 0.67 -6.13 -14.09
C TYR A 25 -0.74 -5.60 -13.76
N LEU A 26 -0.85 -4.58 -12.90
CA LEU A 26 -2.13 -3.95 -12.54
C LEU A 26 -2.48 -2.77 -13.46
N GLY A 27 -1.87 -2.68 -14.65
CA GLY A 27 -2.08 -1.56 -15.57
C GLY A 27 -1.54 -0.23 -15.04
N TYR A 28 -0.43 -0.27 -14.30
CA TYR A 28 0.18 0.89 -13.62
C TYR A 28 -0.72 1.54 -12.56
N VAL A 29 -1.69 0.81 -12.04
CA VAL A 29 -2.46 1.20 -10.86
C VAL A 29 -1.69 0.76 -9.60
N SER A 30 -1.81 1.52 -8.52
CA SER A 30 -1.27 1.12 -7.23
C SER A 30 -2.14 0.07 -6.57
N PRO A 31 -1.59 -0.82 -5.71
CA PRO A 31 -2.39 -1.81 -4.99
C PRO A 31 -3.62 -1.21 -4.29
N ALA A 32 -3.44 -0.09 -3.57
CA ALA A 32 -4.55 0.62 -2.93
C ALA A 32 -5.60 1.13 -3.94
N GLY A 33 -5.15 1.59 -5.11
CA GLY A 33 -6.05 2.01 -6.20
C GLY A 33 -6.76 0.85 -6.90
N TYR A 34 -6.19 -0.34 -6.86
CA TYR A 34 -6.83 -1.56 -7.36
C TYR A 34 -7.91 -2.03 -6.40
N GLU A 35 -7.61 -2.14 -5.10
CA GLU A 35 -8.58 -2.50 -4.06
C GLU A 35 -9.79 -1.56 -4.06
N ALA A 36 -9.57 -0.24 -4.17
CA ALA A 36 -10.65 0.74 -4.24
C ALA A 36 -11.58 0.55 -5.46
N LYS A 37 -11.07 0.02 -6.58
CA LYS A 37 -11.86 -0.28 -7.78
C LYS A 37 -12.58 -1.62 -7.69
N CYS A 38 -12.04 -2.58 -6.95
CA CYS A 38 -12.65 -3.91 -6.80
C CYS A 38 -13.69 -3.97 -5.68
N ALA A 39 -13.71 -3.00 -4.76
CA ALA A 39 -14.68 -2.92 -3.67
C ALA A 39 -16.07 -2.36 -4.09
N SER A 40 -16.28 -2.06 -5.39
CA SER A 40 -17.59 -1.68 -5.97
C SER A 40 -18.30 -2.88 -6.60
#